data_AF-A0A415MEK3-F1
#
_entry.id   AF-A0A415MEK3-F1
#
_cell.length_a   1.000
_cell.length_b   1.000
_cell.length_c   1.000
_cell.angle_alpha   90.00
_cell.angle_beta   90.00
_cell.angle_gamma   90.00
#
_symmetry.space_group_name_H-M   'P 1'
#
loop_
_entity.id
_entity.type
_entity.pdbx_description
1 polymer ?
#
loop_
_entity_poly.entity_id
_entity_poly.type
_entity_poly.pdbx_seq_one_letter_code
_entity_poly.pdbx_strand_id
1 'polypeptide(L)'
;MLVKCRLCGTKVDRNEAFKVVVGGKNTYYCNEAEYQKVLHEKEIKDNTYECINQIFGYKVLNSALFKEINLLLDVYSYEYILAYLTENKEYITKILEKDFVSEYAKIRYFAAILKNNLADFRMKEPEKPRKVEVDMPIMNYKRRNKRRSLSEIEESVGD
;
A
#
# COMPACT_ATOMS: atom_id res chain seq x y z
N MET A 1 -1.50 27.46 -21.75
CA MET A 1 -0.63 27.99 -20.66
C MET A 1 0.02 26.78 -20.04
N LEU A 2 1.34 26.67 -20.12
CA LEU A 2 2.06 25.47 -19.71
C LEU A 2 2.30 25.47 -18.19
N VAL A 3 1.97 24.36 -17.53
CA VAL A 3 2.21 24.11 -16.12
C VAL A 3 3.29 23.04 -15.96
N LYS A 4 4.05 23.11 -14.87
CA LYS A 4 5.11 22.14 -14.59
C LYS A 4 4.55 20.98 -13.79
N CYS A 5 4.75 19.74 -14.26
CA CYS A 5 4.45 18.55 -13.47
C CYS A 5 5.31 18.52 -12.20
N ARG A 6 4.70 18.25 -11.06
CA ARG A 6 5.39 18.19 -9.76
C ARG A 6 6.32 16.98 -9.62
N LEU A 7 6.00 15.87 -10.29
CA LEU A 7 6.76 14.63 -10.22
C LEU A 7 7.93 14.63 -11.22
N CYS A 8 7.64 14.67 -12.52
CA CYS A 8 8.66 14.54 -13.57
C CYS A 8 9.24 15.88 -14.04
N GLY A 9 8.64 17.01 -13.67
CA GLY A 9 9.15 18.34 -14.02
C GLY A 9 8.93 18.76 -15.47
N THR A 10 8.25 17.95 -16.28
CA THR A 10 7.89 18.27 -17.67
C THR A 10 6.86 19.40 -17.71
N LYS A 11 6.83 20.13 -18.83
CA LYS A 11 5.84 21.18 -19.09
C LYS A 11 4.66 20.54 -19.82
N VAL A 12 3.47 20.65 -19.25
CA VAL A 12 2.21 20.10 -19.80
C VAL A 12 1.21 21.23 -19.93
N ASP A 13 0.31 21.15 -20.90
CA ASP A 13 -0.77 22.12 -20.99
C ASP A 13 -1.74 21.99 -19.82
N ARG A 14 -2.12 23.14 -19.26
CA ARG A 14 -2.97 23.21 -18.06
C ARG A 14 -4.32 22.50 -18.20
N ASN A 15 -4.83 22.38 -19.42
CA ASN A 15 -6.13 21.76 -19.71
C ASN A 15 -6.05 20.22 -19.72
N GLU A 16 -4.88 19.67 -20.04
CA GLU A 16 -4.64 18.22 -20.13
C GLU A 16 -4.02 17.67 -18.83
N ALA A 17 -3.35 18.53 -18.06
CA ALA A 17 -2.69 18.14 -16.81
C ALA A 17 -3.68 17.76 -15.70
N PHE A 18 -3.37 16.70 -14.97
CA PHE A 18 -4.13 16.31 -13.78
C PHE A 18 -3.87 17.29 -12.63
N LYS A 19 -4.91 17.96 -12.17
CA LYS A 19 -4.84 19.03 -11.15
C LYS A 19 -5.34 18.53 -9.79
N VAL A 20 -4.52 18.73 -8.76
CA VAL A 20 -4.85 18.45 -7.35
C VAL A 20 -4.65 19.69 -6.50
N VAL A 21 -5.59 19.98 -5.60
CA VAL A 21 -5.47 21.08 -4.64
C VAL A 21 -4.86 20.52 -3.34
N VAL A 22 -3.63 20.92 -3.02
CA VAL A 22 -2.95 20.52 -1.78
C VAL A 22 -2.68 21.77 -0.96
N GLY A 23 -3.27 21.87 0.24
CA GLY A 23 -3.07 23.01 1.15
C GLY A 23 -3.42 24.37 0.52
N GLY A 24 -4.48 24.42 -0.30
CA GLY A 24 -4.92 25.64 -0.99
C GLY A 24 -4.11 26.03 -2.23
N LYS A 25 -3.10 25.24 -2.61
CA LYS A 25 -2.30 25.45 -3.84
C LYS A 25 -2.60 24.38 -4.88
N ASN A 26 -2.73 24.81 -6.14
CA ASN A 26 -2.93 23.91 -7.28
C ASN A 26 -1.60 23.26 -7.65
N THR A 27 -1.54 21.93 -7.57
CA THR A 27 -0.42 21.10 -8.00
C THR A 27 -0.84 20.33 -9.25
N TYR A 28 0.04 20.28 -10.25
CA TYR A 28 -0.25 19.65 -11.53
C TYR A 28 0.65 18.44 -11.75
N TYR A 29 0.10 17.40 -12.37
CA TYR A 29 0.77 16.15 -12.75
C TYR A 29 0.50 15.86 -14.23
N CYS A 30 1.33 15.04 -14.89
CA CYS A 30 1.05 14.68 -16.27
C CYS A 30 -0.23 13.86 -16.34
N ASN A 31 -0.32 12.79 -15.53
CA ASN A 31 -1.42 11.83 -15.52
C ASN A 31 -1.85 11.50 -14.09
N GLU A 32 -3.04 10.92 -13.93
CA GLU A 32 -3.53 10.40 -12.64
C GLU A 32 -2.59 9.31 -12.08
N ALA A 33 -2.03 8.45 -12.94
CA ALA A 33 -1.10 7.40 -12.52
C ALA A 33 0.16 7.95 -11.82
N GLU A 34 0.69 9.11 -12.24
CA GLU A 34 1.82 9.76 -11.57
C GLU A 34 1.43 10.25 -10.18
N TYR A 35 0.23 10.81 -10.05
CA TYR A 35 -0.29 11.26 -8.77
C TYR A 35 -0.48 10.07 -7.81
N GLN A 36 -1.04 8.97 -8.29
CA GLN A 36 -1.21 7.75 -7.49
C GLN A 36 0.13 7.18 -7.01
N LYS A 37 1.18 7.20 -7.85
CA LYS A 37 2.54 6.81 -7.41
C LYS A 37 3.05 7.68 -6.28
N VAL A 38 2.88 9.01 -6.38
CA VAL A 38 3.29 9.94 -5.33
C VAL A 38 2.53 9.72 -4.03
N LEU A 39 1.23 9.42 -4.11
CA LEU A 39 0.45 9.05 -2.93
C LEU A 39 0.96 7.76 -2.31
N HIS A 40 1.19 6.73 -3.14
CA HIS A 40 1.68 5.45 -2.68
C HIS A 40 3.05 5.54 -2.01
N GLU A 41 4.01 6.26 -2.61
CA GLU A 41 5.33 6.47 -2.01
C GLU A 41 5.26 7.20 -0.66
N LYS A 42 4.35 8.17 -0.52
CA LYS A 42 4.11 8.86 0.75
C LYS A 42 3.52 7.93 1.79
N GLU A 43 2.52 7.15 1.40
CA GLU A 43 1.87 6.18 2.28
C GLU A 43 2.88 5.14 2.78
N ILE A 44 3.68 4.55 1.88
CA ILE A 44 4.72 3.60 2.25
C ILE A 44 5.70 4.27 3.23
N LYS A 45 6.17 5.48 2.90
CA LYS A 45 7.07 6.23 3.77
C LYS A 45 6.48 6.41 5.17
N ASP A 46 5.27 6.91 5.27
CA ASP A 46 4.58 7.15 6.55
C ASP A 46 4.41 5.84 7.32
N ASN A 47 4.00 4.76 6.66
CA ASN A 47 3.87 3.43 7.25
C ASN A 47 5.23 2.89 7.75
N THR A 48 6.34 3.15 7.05
CA THR A 48 7.69 2.75 7.52
C THR A 48 8.02 3.42 8.84
N TYR A 49 7.83 4.75 8.92
CA TYR A 49 8.11 5.48 10.16
C TYR A 49 7.14 5.13 11.29
N GLU A 50 5.89 4.84 10.97
CA GLU A 50 4.93 4.33 11.95
C GLU A 50 5.36 2.96 12.50
N CYS A 51 5.78 2.04 11.64
CA CYS A 51 6.30 0.74 12.05
C CYS A 51 7.53 0.88 12.96
N ILE A 52 8.45 1.79 12.63
CA ILE A 52 9.61 2.13 13.46
C ILE A 52 9.16 2.67 14.82
N ASN A 53 8.22 3.60 14.87
CA ASN A 53 7.70 4.14 16.13
C ASN A 53 7.05 3.05 16.99
N GLN A 54 6.35 2.10 16.37
CA GLN A 54 5.79 0.94 17.07
C GLN A 54 6.88 0.02 17.63
N ILE A 55 8.00 -0.16 16.92
CA ILE A 55 9.16 -0.94 17.39
C ILE A 55 9.83 -0.24 18.58
N PHE A 56 9.97 1.09 18.53
CA PHE A 56 10.56 1.86 19.62
C PHE A 56 9.62 2.02 20.82
N GLY A 57 8.30 1.88 20.62
CA GLY A 57 7.26 2.06 21.62
C GLY A 57 6.86 3.52 21.86
N TYR A 58 7.45 4.45 21.11
CA TYR A 58 7.20 5.89 21.21
C TYR A 58 7.56 6.59 19.90
N LYS A 59 7.15 7.85 19.76
CA LYS A 59 7.46 8.65 18.57
C LYS A 59 8.90 9.17 18.64
N VAL A 60 9.77 8.66 17.77
CA VAL A 60 11.17 9.11 17.71
C VAL A 60 11.25 10.48 17.04
N LEU A 61 11.64 11.50 17.80
CA LEU A 61 11.81 12.87 17.30
C LEU A 61 13.25 13.17 16.84
N ASN A 62 14.18 12.30 17.21
CA ASN A 62 15.60 12.51 16.96
C ASN A 62 15.93 12.47 15.46
N SER A 63 16.55 13.55 14.96
CA SER A 63 16.98 13.68 13.56
C SER A 63 17.93 12.56 13.10
N ALA A 64 18.64 11.91 14.03
CA ALA A 64 19.56 10.81 13.72
C ALA A 64 18.86 9.64 13.03
N LEU A 65 17.61 9.33 13.41
CA LEU A 65 16.86 8.25 12.80
C LEU A 65 16.62 8.52 11.31
N PHE A 66 16.18 9.72 10.96
CA PHE A 66 15.97 10.13 9.57
C PHE A 66 17.27 10.08 8.76
N LYS A 67 18.40 10.46 9.35
CA LYS A 67 19.71 10.37 8.69
C LYS A 67 20.08 8.91 8.39
N GLU A 68 19.93 8.01 9.36
CA GLU A 68 20.26 6.59 9.17
C GLU A 68 19.36 5.91 8.15
N ILE A 69 18.05 6.19 8.19
CA ILE A 69 17.11 5.65 7.19
C ILE A 69 17.41 6.22 5.80
N ASN A 70 17.73 7.51 5.67
CA ASN A 70 18.11 8.09 4.37
C ASN A 70 19.34 7.41 3.76
N LEU A 71 20.33 7.02 4.57
CA LEU A 71 21.48 6.25 4.09
C LEU A 71 21.10 4.85 3.58
N LEU A 72 20.06 4.23 4.14
CA LEU A 72 19.54 2.96 3.65
C LEU A 72 18.79 3.12 2.32
N LEU A 73 18.14 4.27 2.12
CA LEU A 73 17.35 4.55 0.92
C LEU A 73 18.19 4.72 -0.34
N ASP A 74 19.49 5.01 -0.19
CA ASP A 74 20.42 5.04 -1.32
C ASP A 74 20.60 3.64 -1.96
N VAL A 75 20.31 2.57 -1.21
CA VAL A 75 20.49 1.17 -1.64
C VAL A 75 19.16 0.43 -1.74
N TYR A 76 18.24 0.65 -0.80
CA TYR A 76 16.99 -0.09 -0.66
C TYR A 76 15.78 0.82 -0.82
N SER A 77 14.68 0.33 -1.42
CA SER A 77 13.43 1.09 -1.49
C SER A 77 12.70 1.12 -0.15
N TYR A 78 11.84 2.12 0.05
CA TYR A 78 10.97 2.19 1.24
C TYR A 78 10.10 0.92 1.41
N GLU A 79 9.59 0.36 0.32
CA GLU A 79 8.79 -0.87 0.32
C GLU A 79 9.56 -2.05 0.92
N TYR A 80 10.81 -2.20 0.53
CA TYR A 80 11.66 -3.29 0.97
C TYR A 80 12.02 -3.17 2.46
N ILE A 81 12.34 -1.95 2.91
CA ILE A 81 12.59 -1.66 4.32
C ILE A 81 11.32 -1.93 5.15
N LEU A 82 10.16 -1.48 4.67
CA LEU A 82 8.87 -1.71 5.34
C LEU A 82 8.57 -3.20 5.46
N ALA A 83 8.73 -3.97 4.38
CA ALA A 83 8.51 -5.41 4.39
C ALA A 83 9.39 -6.09 5.44
N TYR A 84 10.69 -5.79 5.47
CA TYR A 84 11.60 -6.33 6.47
C TYR A 84 11.18 -5.99 7.91
N LEU A 85 10.83 -4.72 8.16
CA LEU A 85 10.40 -4.26 9.48
C LEU A 85 9.10 -4.94 9.93
N THR A 86 8.14 -5.14 9.02
CA THR A 86 6.89 -5.82 9.34
C THR A 86 7.09 -7.29 9.65
N GLU A 87 7.92 -8.00 8.87
CA GLU A 87 8.21 -9.42 9.12
C GLU A 87 9.00 -9.66 10.41
N ASN A 88 9.94 -8.78 10.74
CA ASN A 88 10.86 -8.96 11.86
C ASN A 88 10.54 -8.08 13.07
N LYS A 89 9.33 -7.50 13.13
CA LYS A 89 8.95 -6.51 14.14
C LYS A 89 9.22 -6.99 15.56
N GLU A 90 8.69 -8.16 15.93
CA GLU A 90 8.84 -8.72 17.28
C GLU A 90 10.29 -9.02 17.65
N TYR A 91 11.06 -9.51 16.68
CA TYR A 91 12.48 -9.80 16.87
C TYR A 91 13.27 -8.52 17.16
N ILE A 92 13.04 -7.46 16.38
CA ILE A 92 13.71 -6.19 16.57
C ILE A 92 13.29 -5.54 17.90
N THR A 93 12.01 -5.57 18.24
CA THR A 93 11.51 -5.04 19.52
C THR A 93 12.19 -5.70 20.70
N LYS A 94 12.25 -7.05 20.74
CA LYS A 94 12.93 -7.80 21.81
C LYS A 94 14.41 -7.44 21.94
N ILE A 95 15.10 -7.25 20.82
CA ILE A 95 16.51 -6.86 20.82
C ILE A 95 16.73 -5.42 21.33
N LEU A 96 15.75 -4.55 21.13
CA LEU A 96 15.78 -3.15 21.55
C LEU A 96 15.29 -2.90 22.98
N GLU A 97 14.85 -3.94 23.70
CA GLU A 97 14.46 -3.88 25.12
C GLU A 97 15.67 -3.76 26.07
N LYS A 98 16.89 -3.94 25.58
CA LYS A 98 18.10 -3.77 26.38
C LYS A 98 18.34 -2.31 26.77
N ASP A 99 19.13 -2.11 27.83
CA ASP A 99 19.51 -0.79 28.28
C ASP A 99 20.48 -0.10 27.31
N PHE A 100 20.17 1.14 26.96
CA PHE A 100 21.02 2.00 26.13
C PHE A 100 21.40 3.25 26.90
N VAL A 101 22.65 3.69 26.74
CA VAL A 101 23.17 4.92 27.35
C VAL A 101 22.41 6.17 26.88
N SER A 102 21.94 6.17 25.63
CA SER A 102 21.15 7.26 25.07
C SER A 102 20.22 6.76 23.97
N GLU A 103 19.20 7.55 23.65
CA GLU A 103 18.34 7.32 22.49
C GLU A 103 19.17 7.26 21.19
N TYR A 104 20.19 8.11 21.06
CA TYR A 104 21.08 8.10 19.90
C TYR A 104 21.80 6.75 19.76
N ALA A 105 22.28 6.16 20.87
CA ALA A 105 22.89 4.84 20.85
C ALA A 105 21.88 3.75 20.45
N LYS A 106 20.62 3.85 20.93
CA LYS A 106 19.52 2.95 20.53
C LYS A 106 19.24 3.02 19.03
N ILE A 107 19.14 4.23 18.48
CA ILE A 107 18.93 4.46 17.04
C ILE A 107 20.09 3.90 16.21
N ARG A 108 21.34 4.15 16.61
CA ARG A 108 22.53 3.63 15.91
C ARG A 108 22.57 2.11 15.92
N TYR A 109 22.21 1.49 17.04
CA TYR A 109 22.14 0.05 17.15
C TYR A 109 21.03 -0.54 16.25
N PHE A 110 19.84 0.07 16.25
CA PHE A 110 18.76 -0.27 15.33
C PHE A 110 19.19 -0.16 13.86
N ALA A 111 19.86 0.93 13.47
CA ALA A 111 20.35 1.13 12.11
C ALA A 111 21.39 0.06 11.71
N ALA A 112 22.25 -0.37 12.63
CA ALA A 112 23.21 -1.44 12.38
C ALA A 112 22.52 -2.79 12.13
N ILE A 113 21.46 -3.11 12.87
CA ILE A 113 20.63 -4.31 12.64
C ILE A 113 20.05 -4.28 11.23
N LEU A 114 19.45 -3.14 10.84
CA LEU A 114 18.89 -2.98 9.50
C LEU A 114 19.96 -3.14 8.42
N LYS A 115 21.10 -2.47 8.55
CA LYS A 115 22.20 -2.54 7.56
C LYS A 115 22.68 -3.97 7.33
N ASN A 116 22.83 -4.75 8.40
CA ASN A 116 23.30 -6.13 8.30
C ASN A 116 22.24 -7.06 7.73
N ASN A 117 21.00 -6.96 8.22
CA ASN A 117 19.97 -7.94 7.88
C ASN A 117 19.26 -7.63 6.55
N LEU A 118 19.21 -6.36 6.12
CA LEU A 118 18.63 -6.00 4.82
C LEU A 118 19.47 -6.54 3.65
N ALA A 119 20.77 -6.74 3.83
CA ALA A 119 21.62 -7.34 2.80
C ALA A 119 21.23 -8.81 2.51
N ASP A 120 20.81 -9.53 3.54
CA ASP A 120 20.45 -10.96 3.44
C ASP A 120 18.94 -11.19 3.26
N PHE A 121 18.12 -10.15 3.41
CA PHE A 121 16.68 -10.27 3.32
C PHE A 121 16.24 -10.60 1.89
N ARG A 122 15.20 -11.42 1.76
CA ARG A 122 14.56 -11.69 0.46
C ARG A 122 13.09 -11.39 0.62
N MET A 123 12.63 -10.39 -0.12
CA MET A 123 11.23 -10.02 -0.14
C MET A 123 10.43 -11.20 -0.68
N LYS A 124 9.47 -11.67 0.11
CA LYS A 124 8.57 -12.74 -0.33
C LYS A 124 7.66 -12.17 -1.43
N GLU A 125 7.60 -12.86 -2.55
CA GLU A 125 6.61 -12.52 -3.57
C GLU A 125 5.21 -12.70 -2.98
N PRO A 126 4.26 -11.79 -3.25
CA PRO A 126 2.90 -11.95 -2.78
C PRO A 126 2.34 -13.28 -3.30
N GLU A 127 1.88 -14.14 -2.40
CA GLU A 127 1.26 -15.41 -2.77
C GLU A 127 0.06 -15.12 -3.68
N LYS A 128 0.20 -15.43 -4.98
CA LYS A 128 -0.90 -15.32 -5.93
C LYS A 128 -2.06 -16.16 -5.40
N PRO A 129 -3.30 -15.64 -5.37
CA PRO A 129 -4.44 -16.42 -4.92
C PRO A 129 -4.49 -17.71 -5.75
N ARG A 130 -4.41 -18.85 -5.07
CA ARG A 130 -4.55 -20.16 -5.72
C ARG A 130 -5.92 -20.16 -6.39
N LYS A 131 -5.93 -20.27 -7.72
CA LYS A 131 -7.19 -20.47 -8.46
C LYS A 131 -7.71 -21.84 -8.05
N VAL A 132 -8.68 -21.85 -7.13
CA VAL A 132 -9.44 -23.07 -6.83
C VAL A 132 -10.37 -23.27 -8.01
N GLU A 133 -10.11 -24.29 -8.82
CA GLU A 133 -11.07 -24.77 -9.81
C GLU A 133 -12.25 -25.37 -9.03
N VAL A 134 -13.29 -24.56 -8.81
CA VAL A 134 -14.53 -25.05 -8.22
C VAL A 134 -15.25 -25.82 -9.31
N ASP A 135 -15.33 -27.14 -9.18
CA ASP A 135 -16.15 -28.01 -10.03
C ASP A 135 -17.63 -27.75 -9.71
N MET A 136 -18.14 -26.61 -10.18
CA MET A 136 -19.51 -26.20 -9.99
C MET A 136 -20.33 -26.70 -11.17
N PRO A 137 -21.25 -27.67 -10.98
CA PRO A 137 -22.05 -28.17 -12.08
C PRO A 137 -22.91 -27.04 -12.65
N ILE A 138 -22.89 -26.89 -13.97
CA ILE A 138 -23.70 -25.90 -14.69
C ILE A 138 -25.17 -26.27 -14.52
N MET A 139 -25.86 -25.58 -13.61
CA MET A 139 -27.29 -25.79 -13.37
C MET A 139 -28.10 -25.17 -14.52
N ASN A 140 -28.40 -25.97 -15.55
CA ASN A 140 -29.28 -25.60 -16.66
C ASN A 140 -30.76 -25.60 -16.23
N TYR A 141 -31.11 -24.75 -15.26
CA TYR A 141 -32.49 -24.61 -14.80
C TYR A 141 -33.36 -23.96 -15.89
N LYS A 142 -34.24 -24.74 -16.50
CA LYS A 142 -35.32 -24.20 -17.34
C LYS A 142 -36.52 -23.88 -16.47
N ARG A 143 -36.90 -22.61 -16.41
CA ARG A 143 -38.13 -22.16 -15.73
C ARG A 143 -39.32 -22.91 -16.32
N ARG A 144 -40.06 -23.66 -15.48
CA ARG A 144 -41.31 -24.29 -15.93
C ARG A 144 -42.32 -23.19 -16.25
N ASN A 145 -43.01 -23.34 -17.38
CA ASN A 145 -44.12 -22.47 -17.74
C ASN A 145 -45.19 -22.52 -16.64
N LYS A 146 -45.69 -21.35 -16.27
CA LYS A 146 -46.77 -21.22 -15.28
C LYS A 146 -47.97 -22.03 -15.79
N ARG A 147 -48.49 -22.93 -14.97
CA ARG A 147 -49.76 -23.60 -15.26
C ARG A 147 -50.86 -22.53 -15.24
N ARG A 148 -51.72 -22.52 -16.26
CA ARG A 148 -52.89 -21.64 -16.30
C ARG A 148 -53.79 -21.90 -15.09
N SER A 149 -54.37 -20.84 -14.52
CA SER A 149 -55.34 -20.98 -13.43
C SER A 149 -56.66 -21.53 -13.97
N LEU A 150 -57.51 -22.10 -13.10
CA LEU A 150 -58.84 -22.61 -13.50
C LEU A 150 -59.69 -21.52 -14.17
N SER A 151 -59.60 -20.28 -13.70
CA SER A 151 -60.28 -19.12 -14.26
C SER A 151 -59.88 -18.83 -15.72
N GLU A 152 -58.60 -18.99 -16.05
CA GLU A 152 -58.07 -18.79 -17.42
C GLU A 152 -58.50 -19.94 -18.37
N ILE A 153 -58.90 -21.10 -17.83
CA ILE A 153 -59.41 -22.23 -18.63
C ILE A 153 -60.90 -22.03 -18.92
N GLU A 154 -61.67 -21.57 -17.94
CA GLU A 154 -63.12 -21.32 -18.08
C GLU A 154 -63.44 -20.24 -19.12
N GLU A 155 -62.64 -19.16 -19.20
CA GLU A 155 -62.77 -18.12 -20.24
C GLU A 155 -62.52 -18.64 -21.67
N SER A 156 -61.78 -19.73 -21.84
CA SER A 156 -61.41 -20.27 -23.16
C SER A 156 -62.39 -21.31 -23.72
N VAL A 157 -63.36 -21.75 -22.93
CA VAL A 157 -64.36 -22.78 -23.29
C VAL A 157 -65.76 -22.18 -23.46
N GLY A 158 -65.91 -20.88 -23.18
CA GLY A 158 -67.18 -20.15 -23.22
C GLY A 158 -67.51 -19.41 -24.52
N ASP A 159 -66.74 -19.61 -25.59
CA ASP A 159 -67.07 -19.18 -26.98
C ASP A 159 -67.39 -20.40 -27.86
#